data_AF-A0A0A9AFK6-F1
#
_entry.id   AF-A0A0A9AFK6-F1
#
_cell.length_a   1.000
_cell.length_b   1.000
_cell.length_c   1.000
_cell.angle_alpha   90.00
_cell.angle_beta   90.00
_cell.angle_gamma   90.00
#
_symmetry.space_group_name_H-M   'P 1'
#
loop_
_entity.id
_entity.type
_entity.pdbx_description
1 polymer ?
#
loop_
_entity_poly.entity_id
_entity_poly.type
_entity_poly.pdbx_seq_one_letter_code
_entity_poly.pdbx_strand_id
1 'polypeptide(L)'
;MFILELTHRGWAHAEENKRRTLQKSDIAAAVARTEVFDFLVDIVPRDEAKDAEAAAAAAAAGITPPAAGMPATDPMAYYYVQPQ
;
A
#
# COMPACT_ATOMS: atom_id res chain seq x y z
N MET A 1 19.58 21.19 5.39
CA MET A 1 18.69 22.05 4.55
C MET A 1 17.55 21.17 4.04
N PHE A 2 16.28 21.53 4.30
CA PHE A 2 15.12 20.62 4.18
C PHE A 2 14.90 20.01 2.78
N ILE A 3 14.78 20.84 1.73
CA ILE A 3 14.44 20.36 0.38
C ILE A 3 15.49 19.38 -0.16
N LEU A 4 16.79 19.67 0.04
CA LEU A 4 17.88 18.81 -0.43
C LEU A 4 17.83 17.43 0.23
N GLU A 5 17.62 17.40 1.55
CA GLU A 5 17.60 16.16 2.31
C GLU A 5 16.39 15.29 1.98
N LEU A 6 15.20 15.91 1.87
CA LEU A 6 13.98 15.21 1.45
C LEU A 6 14.11 14.65 0.02
N THR A 7 14.66 15.45 -0.89
CA THR A 7 14.86 15.03 -2.29
C THR A 7 15.85 13.88 -2.40
N HIS A 8 16.96 13.94 -1.64
CA HIS A 8 17.98 12.88 -1.67
C HIS A 8 17.43 11.55 -1.14
N ARG A 9 16.70 11.57 -0.01
CA ARG A 9 16.07 10.38 0.57
C ARG A 9 14.96 9.83 -0.33
N GLY A 10 14.13 10.69 -0.91
CA GLY A 10 13.12 10.27 -1.89
C GLY A 10 13.75 9.67 -3.15
N TRP A 11 14.83 10.26 -3.65
CA TRP A 11 15.51 9.76 -4.84
C TRP A 11 16.07 8.35 -4.66
N ALA A 12 16.58 8.02 -3.46
CA ALA A 12 17.03 6.66 -3.16
C ALA A 12 15.93 5.61 -3.43
N HIS A 13 14.67 5.91 -3.08
CA HIS A 13 13.54 5.02 -3.37
C HIS A 13 13.20 4.95 -4.87
N ALA A 14 13.35 6.03 -5.62
CA ALA A 14 13.18 6.00 -7.07
C ALA A 14 14.24 5.12 -7.73
N GLU A 15 15.50 5.22 -7.29
CA GLU A 15 16.62 4.41 -7.79
C GLU A 15 16.46 2.93 -7.46
N GLU A 16 16.04 2.58 -6.24
CA GLU A 16 15.71 1.19 -5.84
C GLU A 16 14.67 0.57 -6.77
N ASN A 17 13.72 1.38 -7.24
CA ASN A 17 12.68 0.97 -8.18
C ASN A 17 13.09 1.10 -9.66
N LYS A 18 14.37 1.36 -9.96
CA LYS A 18 14.92 1.56 -11.31
C LYS A 18 14.21 2.67 -12.10
N ARG A 19 13.64 3.65 -11.41
CA ARG A 19 12.97 4.80 -12.02
C ARG A 19 13.92 5.98 -12.11
N ARG A 20 13.77 6.75 -13.19
CA ARG A 20 14.51 8.01 -13.43
C ARG A 20 13.64 9.26 -13.20
N THR A 21 12.47 9.05 -12.62
CA THR A 21 11.50 10.10 -12.29
C THR A 21 11.06 9.88 -10.86
N LEU A 22 11.22 10.93 -10.05
CA LEU A 22 10.77 10.97 -8.67
C LEU A 22 9.24 11.05 -8.62
N GLN A 23 8.62 10.21 -7.81
CA GLN A 23 7.17 10.10 -7.67
C GLN A 23 6.71 10.45 -6.26
N LYS A 24 5.40 10.68 -6.09
CA LYS A 24 4.81 10.97 -4.77
C LYS A 24 5.01 9.80 -3.79
N SER A 25 4.98 8.56 -4.28
CA SER A 25 5.24 7.35 -3.49
C SER A 25 6.65 7.31 -2.90
N ASP A 26 7.65 7.83 -3.61
CA ASP A 26 9.02 7.94 -3.11
C ASP A 26 9.13 8.90 -1.93
N ILE A 27 8.42 10.04 -2.03
CA ILE A 27 8.33 11.04 -0.97
C ILE A 27 7.63 10.43 0.25
N ALA A 28 6.51 9.72 0.04
CA ALA A 28 5.81 9.04 1.12
C ALA A 28 6.70 8.01 1.84
N ALA A 29 7.48 7.22 1.09
CA ALA A 29 8.44 6.28 1.66
C ALA A 29 9.56 6.96 2.46
N ALA A 30 10.10 8.07 1.95
CA ALA A 30 11.15 8.83 2.64
C ALA A 30 10.65 9.47 3.95
N VAL A 31 9.42 10.00 3.94
CA VAL A 31 8.75 10.54 5.12
C VAL A 31 8.51 9.45 6.16
N ALA A 32 7.97 8.29 5.74
CA ALA A 32 7.70 7.17 6.64
C ALA A 32 8.96 6.59 7.33
N ARG A 33 10.13 6.73 6.71
CA ARG A 33 11.40 6.19 7.23
C ARG A 33 12.26 7.22 7.97
N THR A 34 11.79 8.45 8.13
CA THR A 34 12.60 9.56 8.69
C THR A 34 11.83 10.30 9.77
N GLU A 35 12.18 10.09 11.03
CA GLU A 35 11.48 10.69 12.20
C GLU A 35 11.39 12.22 12.14
N VAL A 36 12.44 12.91 11.65
CA VAL A 36 12.43 14.38 11.53
C VAL A 36 11.39 14.90 10.52
N PHE A 37 10.83 14.04 9.67
CA PHE A 37 9.80 14.37 8.69
C PHE A 37 8.38 14.04 9.15
N ASP A 38 8.16 13.64 10.40
CA ASP A 38 6.84 13.25 10.92
C ASP A 38 5.77 14.35 10.81
N PHE A 39 6.20 15.62 10.83
CA PHE A 39 5.31 16.77 10.61
C PHE A 39 4.65 16.80 9.21
N LEU A 40 5.08 15.95 8.27
CA LEU A 40 4.53 15.83 6.92
C LEU A 40 3.46 14.74 6.78
N VAL A 41 3.17 13.97 7.83
CA VAL A 41 2.24 12.82 7.75
C VAL A 41 0.84 13.24 7.30
N ASP A 42 0.34 14.38 7.76
CA ASP A 42 -0.99 14.90 7.37
C ASP A 42 -1.01 15.56 5.98
N ILE A 43 0.16 15.84 5.41
CA ILE A 43 0.31 16.57 4.15
C ILE A 43 0.64 15.63 2.99
N VAL A 44 1.40 14.56 3.25
CA VAL A 44 1.85 13.59 2.26
C VAL A 44 0.93 12.37 2.33
N PRO A 45 -0.10 12.28 1.47
CA PRO A 45 -1.02 11.16 1.49
C PRO A 45 -0.27 9.88 1.13
N ARG A 46 -0.45 8.85 1.95
CA ARG A 46 0.06 7.50 1.68
C ARG A 46 -0.99 6.73 0.89
N ASP A 47 -0.59 6.04 -0.17
CA ASP A 47 -1.50 5.17 -0.94
C ASP A 47 -2.07 4.00 -0.11
N GLU A 48 -1.57 3.77 1.11
CA GLU A 48 -2.09 2.82 2.11
C GLU A 48 -3.58 3.05 2.44
N ALA A 49 -4.12 4.26 2.27
CA ALA A 49 -5.55 4.52 2.45
C ALA A 49 -6.41 3.70 1.48
N LYS A 50 -5.91 3.43 0.26
CA LYS A 50 -6.61 2.56 -0.70
C LYS A 50 -6.51 1.08 -0.31
N ASP A 51 -5.41 0.68 0.32
CA ASP A 51 -5.25 -0.69 0.81
C ASP A 51 -6.13 -0.95 2.04
N ALA A 52 -6.27 0.04 2.92
CA ALA A 52 -7.20 -0.02 4.06
C ALA A 52 -8.66 0.02 3.61
N GLU A 53 -9.00 0.83 2.61
CA GLU A 53 -10.34 0.86 2.01
C GLU A 53 -10.62 -0.42 1.21
N ALA A 54 -9.64 -0.98 0.51
CA ALA A 54 -9.75 -2.27 -0.17
C ALA A 54 -9.84 -3.44 0.83
N ALA A 55 -9.12 -3.40 1.95
CA ALA A 55 -9.22 -4.38 3.03
C ALA A 55 -10.55 -4.27 3.77
N ALA A 56 -11.05 -3.06 4.02
CA ALA A 56 -12.36 -2.81 4.59
C ALA A 56 -13.49 -3.21 3.62
N ALA A 57 -13.34 -2.95 2.33
CA ALA A 57 -14.28 -3.38 1.29
C ALA A 57 -14.26 -4.91 1.11
N ALA A 58 -13.10 -5.56 1.20
CA ALA A 58 -12.98 -7.01 1.19
C ALA A 58 -13.63 -7.64 2.44
N ALA A 59 -13.44 -7.03 3.61
CA ALA A 59 -14.11 -7.44 4.85
C ALA A 59 -15.63 -7.23 4.78
N ALA A 60 -16.10 -6.10 4.23
CA ALA A 60 -17.52 -5.81 4.04
C ALA A 60 -18.17 -6.68 2.96
N ALA A 61 -17.41 -7.11 1.95
CA ALA A 61 -17.83 -8.06 0.93
C ALA A 61 -17.76 -9.53 1.39
N GLY A 62 -17.40 -9.80 2.65
CA GLY A 62 -17.32 -11.16 3.19
C GLY A 62 -16.22 -12.02 2.57
N ILE A 63 -15.25 -11.39 1.88
CA ILE A 63 -14.08 -12.07 1.31
C ILE A 63 -13.08 -12.27 2.44
N THR A 64 -13.24 -13.34 3.20
CA THR A 64 -12.24 -13.74 4.19
C THR A 64 -10.93 -14.09 3.46
N PRO A 65 -9.79 -13.46 3.79
CA PRO A 65 -8.50 -13.98 3.32
C PRO A 65 -8.38 -15.43 3.80
N PRO A 66 -7.88 -16.35 2.95
CA PRO A 66 -7.75 -17.74 3.35
C PRO A 66 -6.89 -17.80 4.61
N ALA A 67 -7.45 -18.40 5.67
CA ALA A 67 -6.71 -18.67 6.90
C ALA A 67 -5.41 -19.38 6.52
N ALA A 68 -4.28 -18.87 7.03
CA ALA A 68 -2.97 -19.45 6.82
C ALA A 68 -2.98 -20.93 7.24
N GLY A 69 -3.07 -21.86 6.27
CA GLY A 69 -3.01 -23.30 6.52
C GLY A 69 -3.89 -24.23 5.69
N MET A 70 -4.76 -23.75 4.77
CA MET A 70 -5.58 -24.64 3.92
C MET A 70 -5.09 -24.65 2.47
N PRO A 71 -4.87 -25.83 1.83
CA PRO A 71 -4.53 -25.89 0.42
C PRO A 71 -5.72 -25.44 -0.43
N ALA A 72 -5.45 -24.47 -1.30
CA ALA A 72 -6.37 -23.99 -2.32
C ALA A 72 -6.59 -25.07 -3.39
N THR A 73 -7.47 -26.03 -3.14
CA THR A 73 -7.89 -26.99 -4.17
C THR A 73 -9.37 -27.32 -4.03
N ASP A 74 -10.25 -26.41 -4.45
CA ASP A 74 -11.37 -26.84 -5.28
C ASP A 74 -12.00 -25.65 -6.05
N PRO A 75 -11.86 -25.57 -7.38
CA PRO A 75 -12.51 -24.53 -8.20
C PRO A 75 -14.03 -24.71 -8.33
N MET A 76 -14.62 -25.77 -7.73
CA MET A 76 -16.05 -26.07 -7.81
C MET A 76 -16.93 -25.40 -6.74
N ALA A 77 -16.34 -24.75 -5.73
CA ALA A 77 -17.12 -24.07 -4.69
C ALA A 77 -17.88 -22.82 -5.19
N TYR A 78 -17.51 -22.27 -6.36
CA TYR A 78 -18.14 -21.07 -6.93
C TYR A 78 -19.50 -21.29 -7.60
N TYR A 79 -19.96 -22.55 -7.75
CA TYR A 79 -21.22 -22.84 -8.47
C TYR A 79 -22.49 -22.89 -7.59
N TYR A 80 -22.39 -22.74 -6.27
CA TYR A 80 -23.54 -22.79 -5.35
C TYR A 80 -23.90 -21.44 -4.74
N VAL A 81 -24.21 -20.44 -5.57
CA VAL A 81 -25.04 -19.31 -5.14
C VAL A 81 -26.06 -19.03 -6.25
N GLN A 82 -27.18 -19.75 -6.22
CA GLN A 82 -28.37 -19.42 -7.00
C GLN A 82 -29.24 -18.44 -6.20
N PRO A 83 -29.59 -17.26 -6.73
CA PRO A 83 -30.65 -16.44 -6.15
C PRO A 83 -32.03 -17.00 -6.53
N GLN A 84 -32.96 -17.05 -5.55
CA GLN A 84 -34.40 -17.14 -5.79
C GLN A 84 -34.97 -15.77 -6.13
#